data_AF-A0A8H7CRW0-F1
#
_entry.id   AF-A0A8H7CRW0-F1
#
_cell.length_a   1.000
_cell.length_b   1.000
_cell.length_c   1.000
_cell.angle_alpha   90.00
_cell.angle_beta   90.00
_cell.angle_gamma   90.00
#
_symmetry.space_group_name_H-M   'P 1'
#
loop_
_entity.id
_entity.type
_entity.pdbx_description
1 polymer ?
#
loop_
_entity_poly.entity_id
_entity_poly.type
_entity_poly.pdbx_seq_one_letter_code
_entity_poly.pdbx_strand_id
1 'polypeptide(L)'
;MSLRILIPSVSMITDKERPESRDRGIPLPRRRSELRMSLQQRFETASKEHKKLQGDFSNAVEARQRLDAQLSENELVKKEFAQLSSDNIVYKQIGPVLVKQDQAEAKSNVETRLEFIKSEIKRVEAQLQDIQTKMDHKKTELAEIQAALQQAAQQASSPGAPLASVGA
;
A
#
# COMPACT_ATOMS: atom_id res chain seq x y z
N MET A 1 -69.62 -7.49 -64.47
CA MET A 1 -69.50 -8.62 -63.52
C MET A 1 -68.03 -8.79 -63.17
N SER A 2 -67.75 -8.91 -61.86
CA SER A 2 -66.54 -9.16 -61.07
C SER A 2 -65.17 -9.25 -61.78
N LEU A 3 -64.13 -8.45 -61.49
CA LEU A 3 -63.36 -8.07 -60.29
C LEU A 3 -62.08 -8.92 -60.06
N ARG A 4 -61.01 -8.16 -59.80
CA ARG A 4 -59.54 -8.32 -59.71
C ARG A 4 -58.93 -9.38 -58.75
N ILE A 5 -57.79 -9.95 -59.21
CA ILE A 5 -56.41 -10.03 -58.63
C ILE A 5 -56.19 -10.55 -57.16
N LEU A 6 -55.18 -11.44 -56.99
CA LEU A 6 -53.98 -11.32 -56.10
C LEU A 6 -53.69 -12.48 -55.09
N ILE A 7 -52.43 -12.96 -55.13
CA ILE A 7 -51.67 -13.87 -54.23
C ILE A 7 -51.19 -13.07 -52.96
N PRO A 8 -50.39 -13.50 -51.95
CA PRO A 8 -50.10 -14.77 -51.22
C PRO A 8 -50.34 -14.68 -49.68
N SER A 9 -50.14 -15.78 -48.91
CA SER A 9 -49.38 -15.71 -47.63
C SER A 9 -48.98 -17.10 -47.08
N VAL A 10 -47.86 -17.10 -46.36
CA VAL A 10 -46.97 -18.18 -45.92
C VAL A 10 -47.34 -18.71 -44.52
N SER A 11 -47.04 -19.98 -44.23
CA SER A 11 -46.44 -20.39 -42.94
C SER A 11 -45.75 -21.76 -43.03
N MET A 12 -44.51 -21.77 -42.55
CA MET A 12 -43.58 -22.91 -42.42
C MET A 12 -43.99 -23.89 -41.32
N ILE A 13 -43.43 -25.13 -41.34
CA ILE A 13 -42.84 -25.85 -40.18
C ILE A 13 -42.29 -27.24 -40.59
N THR A 14 -40.96 -27.41 -40.41
CA THR A 14 -40.13 -28.57 -39.96
C THR A 14 -40.23 -29.94 -40.69
N ASP A 15 -39.19 -30.77 -40.86
CA ASP A 15 -38.03 -31.07 -40.00
C ASP A 15 -37.07 -32.01 -40.76
N LYS A 16 -35.76 -31.71 -40.87
CA LYS A 16 -34.71 -32.73 -41.12
C LYS A 16 -33.29 -32.14 -40.98
N GLU A 17 -32.85 -31.87 -39.75
CA GLU A 17 -31.44 -31.62 -39.47
C GLU A 17 -30.78 -32.75 -38.65
N ARG A 18 -29.59 -33.09 -39.13
CA ARG A 18 -28.61 -34.06 -38.64
C ARG A 18 -28.09 -33.60 -37.27
N PRO A 19 -27.79 -34.50 -36.31
CA PRO A 19 -27.31 -34.05 -35.00
C PRO A 19 -25.88 -33.52 -35.11
N GLU A 20 -25.73 -32.19 -34.99
CA GLU A 20 -24.46 -31.57 -34.62
C GLU A 20 -24.05 -32.10 -33.24
N SER A 21 -22.89 -32.74 -33.20
CA SER A 21 -22.16 -33.05 -31.97
C SER A 21 -21.88 -31.74 -31.22
N ARG A 22 -22.79 -31.37 -30.33
CA ARG A 22 -22.55 -30.40 -29.27
C ARG A 22 -21.43 -30.96 -28.40
N ASP A 23 -20.21 -30.56 -28.74
CA ASP A 23 -19.11 -30.50 -27.80
C ASP A 23 -19.52 -29.54 -26.68
N ARG A 24 -20.32 -30.06 -25.73
CA ARG A 24 -20.51 -29.42 -24.44
C ARG A 24 -19.21 -29.64 -23.69
N GLY A 25 -18.21 -28.82 -24.05
CA GLY A 25 -17.04 -28.60 -23.22
C GLY A 25 -17.54 -28.37 -21.80
N ILE A 26 -17.26 -29.33 -20.93
CA ILE A 26 -17.63 -29.29 -19.52
C ILE A 26 -17.09 -27.95 -19.00
N PRO A 27 -17.93 -27.02 -18.54
CA PRO A 27 -17.42 -25.77 -18.00
C PRO A 27 -16.48 -26.12 -16.86
N LEU A 28 -15.22 -25.69 -16.95
CA LEU A 28 -14.29 -25.80 -15.83
C LEU A 28 -14.98 -25.22 -14.58
N PRO A 29 -14.82 -25.84 -13.41
CA PRO A 29 -15.50 -25.40 -12.19
C PRO A 29 -15.11 -23.95 -11.87
N ARG A 30 -16.08 -23.02 -11.98
CA ARG A 30 -15.92 -21.55 -11.82
C ARG A 30 -15.16 -21.12 -10.55
N ARG A 31 -15.28 -21.90 -9.46
CA ARG A 31 -14.67 -21.59 -8.16
C ARG A 31 -13.14 -21.48 -8.18
N ARG A 32 -12.44 -22.21 -9.07
CA ARG A 32 -10.97 -22.25 -9.06
C ARG A 32 -10.34 -21.03 -9.76
N SER A 33 -10.92 -20.59 -10.87
CA SER A 33 -10.50 -19.34 -11.53
C SER A 33 -10.78 -18.13 -10.66
N GLU A 34 -11.92 -18.12 -9.97
CA GLU A 34 -12.29 -17.07 -9.01
C GLU A 34 -11.30 -17.00 -7.83
N LEU A 35 -10.90 -18.15 -7.26
CA LEU A 35 -9.89 -18.20 -6.21
C LEU A 35 -8.53 -17.63 -6.68
N ARG A 36 -8.05 -18.00 -7.87
CA ARG A 36 -6.79 -17.45 -8.40
C ARG A 36 -6.86 -15.93 -8.63
N MET A 37 -7.97 -15.44 -9.19
CA MET A 37 -8.15 -14.00 -9.41
C MET A 37 -8.21 -13.22 -8.09
N SER A 38 -8.96 -13.72 -7.09
CA SER A 38 -9.03 -13.08 -5.78
C SER A 38 -7.66 -13.05 -5.06
N LEU A 39 -6.88 -14.14 -5.12
CA LEU A 39 -5.52 -14.17 -4.57
C LEU A 39 -4.59 -13.18 -5.28
N GLN A 40 -4.68 -13.09 -6.61
CA GLN A 40 -3.91 -12.11 -7.39
C GLN A 40 -4.27 -10.67 -7.02
N GLN A 41 -5.56 -10.36 -6.87
CA GLN A 41 -6.02 -9.03 -6.46
C GLN A 41 -5.55 -8.67 -5.04
N ARG A 42 -5.59 -9.63 -4.11
CA ARG A 42 -5.05 -9.45 -2.76
C ARG A 42 -3.55 -9.22 -2.79
N PHE A 43 -2.81 -9.98 -3.60
CA PHE A 43 -1.36 -9.81 -3.77
C PHE A 43 -1.01 -8.40 -4.27
N GLU A 44 -1.71 -7.93 -5.30
CA GLU A 44 -1.49 -6.58 -5.86
C GLU A 44 -1.81 -5.48 -4.85
N THR A 45 -2.89 -5.65 -4.08
CA THR A 45 -3.31 -4.70 -3.04
C THR A 45 -2.28 -4.63 -1.92
N ALA A 46 -1.91 -5.79 -1.34
CA ALA A 46 -0.90 -5.87 -0.29
C ALA A 46 0.47 -5.35 -0.77
N SER A 47 0.83 -5.59 -2.03
CA SER A 47 2.07 -5.09 -2.63
C SER A 47 2.08 -3.56 -2.75
N LYS A 48 0.96 -2.96 -3.17
CA LYS A 48 0.82 -1.50 -3.24
C LYS A 48 0.90 -0.87 -1.85
N GLU A 49 0.23 -1.45 -0.88
CA GLU A 49 0.28 -1.00 0.52
C GLU A 49 1.69 -1.11 1.10
N HIS A 50 2.39 -2.23 0.88
CA HIS A 50 3.77 -2.39 1.34
C HIS A 50 4.71 -1.35 0.71
N LYS A 51 4.58 -1.08 -0.60
CA LYS A 51 5.36 -0.02 -1.27
C LYS A 51 5.07 1.37 -0.69
N LYS A 52 3.81 1.66 -0.37
CA LYS A 52 3.45 2.91 0.28
C LYS A 52 4.11 3.03 1.66
N LEU A 53 4.03 1.97 2.48
CA LEU A 53 4.67 1.93 3.79
C LEU A 53 6.19 2.11 3.71
N GLN A 54 6.85 1.56 2.69
CA GLN A 54 8.28 1.81 2.45
C GLN A 54 8.59 3.29 2.20
N GLY A 55 7.74 3.98 1.41
CA GLY A 55 7.87 5.41 1.19
C GLY A 55 7.64 6.22 2.47
N ASP A 56 6.58 5.89 3.22
CA ASP A 56 6.26 6.53 4.49
C ASP A 56 7.38 6.32 5.53
N PHE A 57 8.00 5.14 5.55
CA PHE A 57 9.17 4.84 6.39
C PHE A 57 10.36 5.72 6.04
N SER A 58 10.70 5.83 4.75
CA SER A 58 11.80 6.69 4.29
C SER A 58 11.58 8.15 4.68
N ASN A 59 10.37 8.67 4.49
CA ASN A 59 10.01 10.03 4.88
C ASN A 59 10.15 10.24 6.40
N ALA A 60 9.73 9.27 7.21
CA ALA A 60 9.87 9.33 8.66
C ALA A 60 11.34 9.28 9.12
N VAL A 61 12.19 8.49 8.45
CA VAL A 61 13.64 8.46 8.69
C VAL A 61 14.26 9.82 8.39
N GLU A 62 13.94 10.43 7.24
CA GLU A 62 14.42 11.77 6.91
C GLU A 62 13.97 12.81 7.94
N ALA A 63 12.71 12.76 8.37
CA ALA A 63 12.19 13.66 9.39
C ALA A 63 12.94 13.52 10.71
N ARG A 64 13.22 12.28 11.14
CA ARG A 64 14.03 11.99 12.34
C ARG A 64 15.43 12.61 12.21
N GLN A 65 16.11 12.39 11.09
CA GLN A 65 17.47 12.91 10.88
C GLN A 65 17.51 14.44 10.92
N ARG A 66 16.51 15.12 10.36
CA ARG A 66 16.38 16.58 10.43
C ARG A 66 16.17 17.06 11.87
N LEU A 67 15.32 16.36 12.65
CA LEU A 67 15.09 16.69 14.05
C LEU A 67 16.35 16.47 14.90
N ASP A 68 17.16 15.44 14.64
CA ASP A 68 18.44 15.22 15.31
C ASP A 68 19.43 16.36 15.07
N ALA A 69 19.54 16.81 13.81
CA ALA A 69 20.40 17.93 13.47
C ALA A 69 19.97 19.20 14.21
N GLN A 70 18.67 19.49 14.23
CA GLN A 70 18.10 20.61 14.98
C GLN A 70 18.33 20.47 16.49
N LEU A 71 18.20 19.25 17.03
CA LEU A 71 18.45 18.98 18.44
C LEU A 71 19.90 19.32 18.80
N SER A 72 20.86 18.79 18.04
CA SER A 72 22.29 19.02 18.27
C SER A 72 22.65 20.51 18.19
N GLU A 73 22.11 21.23 17.21
CA GLU A 73 22.33 22.67 17.07
C GLU A 73 21.78 23.44 18.28
N ASN A 74 20.55 23.13 18.73
CA ASN A 74 19.95 23.83 19.86
C ASN A 74 20.62 23.45 21.19
N GLU A 75 21.15 22.23 21.32
CA GLU A 75 21.93 21.83 22.49
C GLU A 75 23.28 22.54 22.53
N LEU A 76 23.91 22.80 21.38
CA LEU A 76 25.08 23.66 21.29
C LEU A 76 24.73 25.08 21.75
N VAL A 77 23.67 25.68 21.21
CA VAL A 77 23.22 27.02 21.61
C VAL A 77 22.96 27.09 23.12
N LYS A 78 22.29 26.08 23.71
CA LYS A 78 22.09 26.01 25.17
C LYS A 78 23.42 26.01 25.94
N LYS A 79 24.44 25.30 25.46
CA LYS A 79 25.79 25.30 26.07
C LYS A 79 26.45 26.67 25.98
N GLU A 80 26.36 27.36 24.84
CA GLU A 80 26.87 28.72 24.70
C GLU A 80 26.16 29.70 25.65
N PHE A 81 24.84 29.59 25.79
CA PHE A 81 24.07 30.39 26.76
C PHE A 81 24.47 30.16 28.22
N ALA A 82 24.98 28.96 28.55
CA ALA A 82 25.46 28.64 29.89
C ALA A 82 26.80 29.32 30.23
N GLN A 83 27.55 29.76 29.22
CA GLN A 83 28.80 30.50 29.40
C GLN A 83 28.59 32.02 29.54
N LEU A 84 27.38 32.52 29.28
CA LEU A 84 27.09 33.95 29.37
C LEU A 84 26.94 34.41 30.83
N SER A 85 27.56 35.54 31.15
CA SER A 85 27.35 36.31 32.37
C SER A 85 26.12 37.23 32.25
N SER A 86 25.72 37.87 33.36
CA SER A 86 24.62 38.84 33.40
C SER A 86 24.88 40.11 32.60
N ASP A 87 26.16 40.44 32.37
CA ASP A 87 26.56 41.68 31.69
C ASP A 87 26.54 41.52 30.17
N ASN A 88 26.45 40.28 29.68
CA ASN A 88 26.37 40.00 28.25
C ASN A 88 24.99 40.39 27.70
N ILE A 89 24.98 41.17 26.61
CA ILE A 89 23.76 41.60 25.93
C ILE A 89 23.42 40.62 24.82
N VAL A 90 22.21 40.07 24.84
CA VAL A 90 21.70 39.16 23.80
C VAL A 90 20.88 39.95 22.78
N TYR A 91 21.09 39.64 21.50
CA TYR A 91 20.31 40.19 20.39
C TYR A 91 19.71 39.06 19.56
N LYS A 92 18.46 39.23 19.14
CA LYS A 92 17.77 38.35 18.20
C LYS A 92 17.76 39.00 16.81
N GLN A 93 18.18 38.25 15.79
CA GLN A 93 18.10 38.71 14.41
C GLN A 93 16.67 38.54 13.86
N ILE A 94 16.12 39.61 13.31
CA ILE A 94 14.82 39.65 12.63
C ILE A 94 15.03 40.34 11.28
N GLY A 95 15.12 39.55 10.21
CA GLY A 95 15.47 40.05 8.88
C GLY A 95 16.85 40.73 8.87
N PRO A 96 16.96 42.00 8.42
CA PRO A 96 18.22 42.74 8.42
C PRO A 96 18.54 43.43 9.76
N VAL A 97 17.71 43.29 10.80
CA VAL A 97 17.83 44.06 12.06
C VAL A 97 18.13 43.15 13.25
N LEU A 98 18.91 43.66 14.20
CA LEU A 98 19.15 43.06 15.52
C LEU A 98 18.29 43.73 16.58
N VAL A 99 17.50 42.96 17.31
CA VAL A 99 16.64 43.44 18.40
C VAL A 99 17.19 42.92 19.72
N LYS A 100 17.41 43.82 20.69
CA LYS A 100 17.87 43.44 22.03
C LYS A 100 16.81 42.54 22.68
N GLN A 101 17.23 41.41 23.22
CA GLN A 101 16.38 40.44 23.89
C GLN A 101 16.79 40.32 25.36
N ASP A 102 15.82 40.09 26.23
CA ASP A 102 16.10 39.66 27.59
C ASP A 102 16.78 38.28 27.60
N GLN A 103 17.82 38.13 28.41
CA GLN A 103 18.64 36.92 28.43
C GLN A 103 17.88 35.73 29.04
N ALA A 104 17.05 35.95 30.06
CA ALA A 104 16.27 34.88 30.67
C ALA A 104 15.17 34.39 29.71
N GLU A 105 14.51 35.31 29.01
CA GLU A 105 13.56 34.96 27.95
C GLU A 105 14.23 34.19 26.80
N ALA A 106 15.40 34.63 26.34
CA ALA A 106 16.15 33.93 25.31
C ALA A 106 16.52 32.49 25.73
N LYS A 107 16.99 32.30 26.97
CA LYS A 107 17.28 30.97 27.54
C LYS A 107 16.02 30.09 27.59
N SER A 108 14.91 30.61 28.13
CA SER A 108 13.63 29.91 28.20
C SER A 108 13.11 29.46 26.83
N ASN A 109 13.27 30.31 25.81
CA ASN A 109 12.90 29.97 24.43
C ASN A 109 13.72 28.81 23.87
N VAL A 110 15.03 28.77 24.13
CA VAL A 110 15.90 27.65 23.72
C VAL A 110 15.50 26.36 24.44
N GLU A 111 15.18 26.42 25.73
CA GLU A 111 14.74 25.26 26.50
C GLU A 111 13.40 24.69 26.00
N THR A 112 12.41 25.57 25.80
CA THR A 112 11.11 25.19 25.25
C THR A 112 11.27 24.57 23.85
N ARG A 113 12.16 25.11 23.01
CA ARG A 113 12.47 24.57 21.68
C ARG A 113 13.07 23.17 21.78
N LEU A 114 13.99 22.94 22.71
CA LEU A 114 14.60 21.63 22.94
C LEU A 114 13.58 20.59 23.41
N GLU A 115 12.69 20.96 24.33
CA GLU A 115 11.61 20.07 24.80
C GLU A 115 10.68 19.67 23.66
N PHE A 116 10.27 20.64 22.84
CA PHE A 116 9.45 20.38 21.66
C PHE A 116 10.14 19.41 20.70
N ILE A 117 11.40 19.68 20.32
CA ILE A 117 12.15 18.80 19.41
C ILE A 117 12.27 17.38 19.98
N LYS A 118 12.58 17.25 21.28
CA LYS A 118 12.66 15.93 21.95
C LYS A 118 11.32 15.20 21.93
N SER A 119 10.21 15.90 22.10
CA SER A 119 8.87 15.31 22.01
C SER A 119 8.53 14.84 20.58
N GLU A 120 8.92 15.62 19.57
CA GLU A 120 8.70 15.27 18.17
C GLU A 120 9.56 14.10 17.72
N ILE A 121 10.81 13.99 18.20
CA ILE A 121 11.66 12.82 17.96
C ILE A 121 10.96 11.56 18.47
N LYS A 122 10.47 11.57 19.71
CA LYS A 122 9.74 10.42 20.29
C LYS A 122 8.51 10.05 19.45
N ARG A 123 7.77 11.06 18.94
CA ARG A 123 6.60 10.85 18.08
C ARG A 123 6.98 10.18 16.77
N VAL A 124 8.05 10.64 16.12
CA VAL A 124 8.56 10.06 14.86
C VAL A 124 9.12 8.65 15.08
N GLU A 125 9.82 8.40 16.19
CA GLU A 125 10.30 7.07 16.55
C GLU A 125 9.16 6.07 16.75
N ALA A 126 8.09 6.47 17.45
CA ALA A 126 6.90 5.64 17.59
C ALA A 126 6.24 5.36 16.23
N GLN A 127 6.16 6.36 15.35
CA GLN A 127 5.67 6.20 13.99
C GLN A 127 6.54 5.22 13.17
N LEU A 128 7.87 5.32 13.27
CA LEU A 128 8.79 4.40 12.60
C LEU A 128 8.58 2.96 13.05
N GLN A 129 8.40 2.73 14.35
CA GLN A 129 8.15 1.40 14.90
C GLN A 129 6.81 0.82 14.42
N ASP A 130 5.76 1.62 14.38
CA ASP A 130 4.45 1.21 13.87
C ASP A 130 4.50 0.89 12.36
N ILE A 131 5.15 1.74 11.55
CA ILE A 131 5.32 1.49 10.11
C ILE A 131 6.12 0.22 9.89
N GLN A 132 7.21 0.01 10.64
CA GLN A 132 8.03 -1.20 10.55
C GLN A 132 7.21 -2.46 10.84
N THR A 133 6.41 -2.44 11.92
CA THR A 133 5.52 -3.54 12.28
C THR A 133 4.50 -3.83 11.17
N LYS A 134 3.86 -2.79 10.63
CA LYS A 134 2.93 -2.92 9.49
C LYS A 134 3.60 -3.48 8.24
N MET A 135 4.84 -3.06 7.95
CA MET A 135 5.61 -3.60 6.83
C MET A 135 5.89 -5.09 7.01
N ASP A 136 6.29 -5.52 8.19
CA ASP A 136 6.61 -6.93 8.44
C ASP A 136 5.37 -7.83 8.40
N HIS A 137 4.21 -7.33 8.88
CA HIS A 137 2.93 -7.99 8.65
C HIS A 137 2.59 -8.12 7.16
N LYS A 138 2.77 -7.04 6.37
CA LYS A 138 2.51 -7.07 4.92
C LYS A 138 3.45 -8.00 4.17
N LYS A 139 4.73 -8.09 4.56
CA LYS A 139 5.67 -9.08 4.00
C LYS A 139 5.21 -10.51 4.25
N THR A 140 4.75 -10.79 5.46
CA THR A 140 4.24 -12.11 5.84
C THR A 140 2.98 -12.46 5.03
N GLU A 141 2.02 -11.53 4.93
CA GLU A 141 0.82 -11.69 4.10
C GLU A 141 1.17 -11.95 2.63
N LEU A 142 2.14 -11.20 2.08
CA LEU A 142 2.59 -11.39 0.70
C LEU A 142 3.21 -12.78 0.47
N ALA A 143 4.02 -13.26 1.41
CA ALA A 143 4.62 -14.59 1.35
C ALA A 143 3.56 -15.71 1.37
N GLU A 144 2.55 -15.58 2.25
CA GLU A 144 1.43 -16.51 2.33
C GLU A 144 0.61 -16.53 1.04
N ILE A 145 0.30 -15.36 0.47
CA ILE A 145 -0.44 -15.27 -0.80
C ILE A 145 0.37 -15.89 -1.94
N GLN A 146 1.68 -15.66 -1.98
CA GLN A 146 2.56 -16.22 -2.99
C GLN A 146 2.62 -17.76 -2.88
N ALA A 147 2.68 -18.31 -1.67
CA ALA A 147 2.62 -19.76 -1.44
C ALA A 147 1.25 -20.34 -1.88
N ALA A 148 0.14 -19.67 -1.54
CA ALA A 148 -1.21 -20.10 -1.94
C ALA A 148 -1.39 -20.07 -3.47
N LEU A 149 -0.84 -19.06 -4.15
CA LEU A 149 -0.85 -18.97 -5.62
C LEU A 149 -0.08 -20.12 -6.27
N GLN A 150 1.06 -20.53 -5.69
CA GLN A 150 1.85 -21.68 -6.18
C GLN A 150 1.08 -23.00 -5.98
N GLN A 151 0.46 -23.21 -4.81
CA GLN A 151 -0.35 -24.39 -4.55
C GLN A 151 -1.56 -24.50 -5.51
N ALA A 152 -2.25 -23.38 -5.75
CA ALA A 152 -3.35 -23.31 -6.70
C ALA A 152 -2.91 -23.54 -8.16
N ALA A 153 -1.63 -23.30 -8.48
CA ALA A 153 -1.04 -23.61 -9.77
C ALA A 153 -0.60 -25.08 -9.90
N GLN A 154 -0.07 -25.71 -8.85
CA GLN A 154 0.38 -27.12 -8.89
C GLN A 154 -0.79 -28.11 -8.94
N GLN A 155 -1.92 -27.78 -8.31
CA GLN A 155 -3.16 -28.55 -8.45
C GLN A 155 -3.79 -28.41 -9.86
N ALA A 156 -3.25 -27.55 -10.72
CA ALA A 156 -3.63 -27.45 -12.12
C ALA A 156 -2.96 -28.48 -13.04
N SER A 157 -1.81 -29.02 -12.61
CA SER A 157 -0.92 -29.85 -13.43
C SER A 157 -0.91 -31.32 -13.02
N SER A 158 -1.83 -31.77 -12.15
CA SER A 158 -2.07 -33.20 -11.91
C SER A 158 -3.00 -33.75 -13.01
N PRO A 159 -2.51 -34.59 -13.95
CA PRO A 159 -3.36 -35.26 -14.93
C PRO A 159 -4.08 -36.42 -14.21
N GLY A 160 -5.35 -36.23 -13.87
CA GLY A 160 -6.19 -37.29 -13.34
C GLY A 160 -6.66 -38.25 -14.44
N ALA A 161 -5.85 -39.28 -14.67
CA ALA A 161 -6.11 -40.65 -15.17
C ALA A 161 -6.99 -40.91 -16.43
N PRO A 162 -6.51 -41.73 -17.40
CA PRO A 162 -7.31 -42.19 -18.53
C PRO A 162 -8.42 -43.15 -18.08
N LEU A 163 -9.56 -43.04 -18.78
CA LEU A 163 -10.71 -43.93 -18.72
C LEU A 163 -10.32 -45.39 -19.01
N ALA A 164 -10.92 -46.29 -18.24
CA ALA A 164 -11.11 -47.73 -18.42
C ALA A 164 -10.47 -48.42 -19.64
N SER A 165 -9.76 -49.53 -19.38
CA SER A 165 -9.81 -50.70 -20.28
C SER A 165 -10.62 -51.81 -19.61
N VAL A 166 -11.88 -51.90 -20.02
CA VAL A 166 -12.64 -53.15 -20.07
C VAL A 166 -12.03 -53.97 -21.20
N GLY A 167 -11.69 -55.23 -20.96
CA GLY A 167 -11.28 -56.11 -22.07
C GLY A 167 -10.74 -57.47 -21.68
N ALA A 168 -11.64 -58.46 -21.78
CA ALA A 168 -11.47 -59.91 -22.02
C ALA A 168 -10.87 -60.78 -20.90
#